data_AF-A0A1W1CY62-F1
#
_entry.id   AF-A0A1W1CY62-F1
#
_cell.length_a   1.000
_cell.length_b   1.000
_cell.length_c   1.000
_cell.angle_alpha   90.00
_cell.angle_beta   90.00
_cell.angle_gamma   90.00
#
_symmetry.space_group_name_H-M   'P 1'
#
loop_
_entity.id
_entity.type
_entity.pdbx_description
1 polymer ?
#
loop_
_entity_poly.entity_id
_entity_poly.type
_entity_poly.pdbx_seq_one_letter_code
_entity_poly.pdbx_strand_id
1 'polypeptide(L)'
;MPIVYCNSSNLGILLKEINRGLKVGEDVKLKIKLDKGISFYYGYFILNGFEIKDFIKKKGKITIDIIKNKSIKSIKSKKYSWLIKLPRTGKDGKRIFVYKFRTMEPYSEYIQDFIIKKNGLNEDGTIRNDFRITKVGKFLRRYWLDELPMLFNLFNGDLKLIGFRPLSDTMLNQYPKEFIPLRNRYKPGLIPPYYVDAPNSFEGVIDSEKLYIKSYSQNALRTDTSYFFKFLKVIFLKGTRSS
;
A
#
# COMPACT_ATOMS: atom_id res chain seq x y z
N MET A 1 -22.07 -31.40 -5.98
CA MET A 1 -20.90 -30.83 -6.68
C MET A 1 -19.60 -31.42 -6.15
N PRO A 2 -18.71 -31.92 -7.03
CA PRO A 2 -17.38 -32.38 -6.65
C PRO A 2 -16.56 -31.25 -6.02
N ILE A 3 -15.66 -31.61 -5.08
CA ILE A 3 -14.77 -30.66 -4.43
C ILE A 3 -13.48 -30.58 -5.25
N VAL A 4 -13.13 -29.39 -5.73
CA VAL A 4 -11.87 -29.16 -6.43
C VAL A 4 -10.86 -28.60 -5.43
N TYR A 5 -9.73 -29.27 -5.24
CA TYR A 5 -8.66 -28.74 -4.40
C TYR A 5 -7.84 -27.72 -5.18
N CYS A 6 -7.70 -26.51 -4.64
CA CYS A 6 -6.87 -25.48 -5.25
C CYS A 6 -5.84 -24.90 -4.29
N ASN A 7 -4.67 -24.65 -4.84
CA ASN A 7 -3.61 -23.87 -4.25
C ASN A 7 -3.22 -22.75 -5.23
N SER A 8 -2.23 -21.94 -4.85
CA SER A 8 -1.78 -20.85 -5.70
C SER A 8 -1.22 -21.30 -7.06
N SER A 9 -0.77 -22.56 -7.21
CA SER A 9 -0.21 -23.06 -8.46
C SER A 9 -1.25 -23.53 -9.48
N ASN A 10 -2.38 -24.11 -9.03
CA ASN A 10 -3.40 -24.65 -9.95
C ASN A 10 -4.64 -23.77 -10.08
N LEU A 11 -4.85 -22.80 -9.17
CA LEU A 11 -6.02 -21.90 -9.23
C LEU A 11 -6.08 -21.13 -10.55
N GLY A 12 -4.94 -20.71 -11.10
CA GLY A 12 -4.88 -20.00 -12.38
C GLY A 12 -5.38 -20.82 -13.56
N ILE A 13 -5.10 -22.12 -13.57
CA ILE A 13 -5.58 -23.05 -14.61
C ILE A 13 -7.09 -23.20 -14.48
N LEU A 14 -7.56 -23.50 -13.26
CA LEU A 14 -8.98 -23.66 -12.98
C LEU A 14 -9.78 -22.41 -13.39
N LEU A 15 -9.33 -21.20 -13.02
CA LEU A 15 -10.02 -19.97 -13.38
C LEU A 15 -10.07 -19.74 -14.89
N LYS A 16 -9.03 -20.12 -15.63
CA LYS A 16 -9.05 -20.04 -17.11
C LYS A 16 -10.06 -21.00 -17.73
N GLU A 17 -10.13 -22.24 -17.22
CA GLU A 17 -11.09 -23.25 -17.68
C GLU A 17 -12.53 -22.78 -17.42
N ILE A 18 -12.81 -22.33 -16.20
CA ILE A 18 -14.12 -21.76 -15.84
C ILE A 18 -14.44 -20.56 -16.74
N ASN A 19 -13.47 -19.68 -17.01
CA ASN A 19 -13.73 -18.49 -17.82
C ASN A 19 -14.09 -18.80 -19.28
N ARG A 20 -13.56 -19.89 -19.86
CA ARG A 20 -13.91 -20.35 -21.22
C ARG A 20 -15.37 -20.78 -21.35
N GLY A 21 -15.93 -21.34 -20.27
CA GLY A 21 -17.29 -21.89 -20.27
C GLY A 21 -18.40 -20.91 -19.88
N LEU A 22 -18.07 -19.69 -19.42
CA LEU A 22 -19.05 -18.75 -18.86
C LEU A 22 -19.24 -17.47 -19.68
N LYS A 23 -20.46 -16.95 -19.71
CA LYS A 23 -20.77 -15.58 -20.14
C LYS A 23 -20.60 -14.59 -18.98
N VAL A 24 -20.40 -13.32 -19.30
CA VAL A 24 -20.34 -12.25 -18.29
C VAL A 24 -21.70 -12.14 -17.60
N GLY A 25 -21.71 -12.03 -16.27
CA GLY A 25 -22.92 -12.02 -15.45
C GLY A 25 -23.38 -13.38 -14.96
N GLU A 26 -22.74 -14.48 -15.37
CA GLU A 26 -23.10 -15.82 -14.89
C GLU A 26 -22.50 -16.10 -13.50
N ASP A 27 -23.37 -16.58 -12.60
CA ASP A 27 -23.03 -17.03 -11.26
C ASP A 27 -22.53 -18.47 -11.30
N VAL A 28 -21.37 -18.73 -10.70
CA VAL A 28 -20.85 -20.09 -10.50
C VAL A 28 -20.54 -20.31 -9.03
N LYS A 29 -21.21 -21.33 -8.48
CA LYS A 29 -20.89 -21.86 -7.16
C LYS A 29 -19.79 -22.89 -7.30
N LEU A 30 -18.64 -22.63 -6.70
CA LEU A 30 -17.51 -23.56 -6.72
C LEU A 30 -17.18 -24.01 -5.32
N LYS A 31 -17.21 -25.33 -5.14
CA LYS A 31 -16.70 -25.93 -3.92
C LYS A 31 -15.20 -26.15 -4.04
N ILE A 32 -14.46 -25.09 -3.79
CA ILE A 32 -12.99 -25.11 -3.79
C ILE A 32 -12.49 -25.42 -2.37
N LYS A 33 -11.35 -26.09 -2.24
CA LYS A 33 -10.60 -26.13 -0.98
C LYS A 33 -9.29 -25.38 -1.19
N LEU A 34 -9.14 -24.24 -0.52
CA LEU A 34 -7.96 -23.37 -0.59
C LEU A 34 -6.94 -23.78 0.49
N ASP A 35 -5.66 -23.77 0.14
CA ASP A 35 -4.52 -23.99 1.04
C ASP A 35 -4.23 -22.79 1.99
N LYS A 36 -4.68 -21.59 1.61
CA LYS A 36 -4.54 -20.34 2.37
C LYS A 36 -5.89 -19.69 2.64
N GLY A 37 -5.90 -18.67 3.50
CA GLY A 37 -7.09 -17.87 3.77
C GLY A 37 -7.62 -17.17 2.52
N ILE A 38 -8.95 -16.94 2.47
CA ILE A 38 -9.63 -16.31 1.32
C ILE A 38 -9.05 -14.94 0.94
N SER A 39 -8.52 -14.19 1.92
CA SER A 39 -7.87 -12.89 1.70
C SER A 39 -6.69 -12.96 0.72
N PHE A 40 -5.95 -14.07 0.72
CA PHE A 40 -4.83 -14.31 -0.19
C PHE A 40 -5.30 -14.40 -1.66
N TYR A 41 -6.54 -14.82 -1.86
CA TYR A 41 -7.08 -15.16 -3.16
C TYR A 41 -7.99 -14.07 -3.75
N TYR A 42 -8.55 -13.19 -2.93
CA TYR A 42 -9.49 -12.14 -3.36
C TYR A 42 -9.00 -11.35 -4.57
N GLY A 43 -7.77 -10.83 -4.52
CA GLY A 43 -7.21 -10.07 -5.63
C GLY A 43 -6.92 -10.92 -6.86
N TYR A 44 -6.63 -12.21 -6.68
CA TYR A 44 -6.40 -13.13 -7.78
C TYR A 44 -7.69 -13.44 -8.55
N PHE A 45 -8.83 -13.61 -7.85
CA PHE A 45 -10.14 -13.76 -8.50
C PHE A 45 -10.49 -12.51 -9.32
N ILE A 46 -10.38 -11.32 -8.72
CA ILE A 46 -10.72 -10.05 -9.39
C ILE A 46 -9.80 -9.78 -10.58
N LEU A 47 -8.53 -10.16 -10.49
CA LEU A 47 -7.60 -10.11 -11.62
C LEU A 47 -8.07 -11.00 -12.79
N ASN A 48 -8.54 -12.21 -12.50
CA ASN A 48 -9.02 -13.17 -13.48
C ASN A 48 -10.49 -12.94 -13.90
N GLY A 49 -11.06 -11.78 -13.57
CA GLY A 49 -12.40 -11.38 -14.00
C GLY A 49 -13.54 -11.92 -13.15
N PHE A 50 -13.23 -12.47 -11.98
CA PHE A 50 -14.21 -13.02 -11.04
C PHE A 50 -14.38 -12.14 -9.81
N GLU A 51 -15.61 -11.94 -9.39
CA GLU A 51 -15.95 -11.33 -8.11
C GLU A 51 -16.41 -12.41 -7.14
N ILE A 52 -16.04 -12.29 -5.86
CA ILE A 52 -16.50 -13.21 -4.81
C ILE A 52 -17.74 -12.60 -4.17
N LYS A 53 -18.92 -13.20 -4.41
CA LYS A 53 -20.19 -12.78 -3.79
C LYS A 53 -20.26 -13.20 -2.32
N ASP A 54 -19.98 -14.48 -2.06
CA ASP A 54 -20.03 -15.05 -0.71
C ASP A 54 -19.04 -16.21 -0.57
N PHE A 55 -18.69 -16.55 0.67
CA PHE A 55 -17.90 -17.73 0.96
C PHE A 55 -18.29 -18.35 2.31
N ILE A 56 -18.34 -19.68 2.34
CA ILE A 56 -18.67 -20.44 3.54
C ILE A 56 -17.42 -21.17 4.01
N LYS A 57 -16.99 -20.87 5.24
CA LYS A 57 -15.88 -21.57 5.91
C LYS A 57 -16.43 -22.68 6.81
N LYS A 58 -16.19 -23.95 6.46
CA LYS A 58 -16.58 -25.12 7.27
C LYS A 58 -15.43 -26.13 7.35
N LYS A 59 -15.03 -26.52 8.57
CA LYS A 59 -14.02 -27.58 8.84
C LYS A 59 -12.74 -27.46 7.97
N GLY A 60 -12.17 -26.26 7.88
CA GLY A 60 -10.97 -25.99 7.08
C GLY A 60 -11.18 -26.00 5.55
N LYS A 61 -12.43 -25.99 5.07
CA LYS A 61 -12.80 -25.85 3.66
C LYS A 61 -13.47 -24.49 3.43
N ILE A 62 -13.22 -23.87 2.29
CA ILE A 62 -13.80 -22.58 1.90
C ILE A 62 -14.57 -22.75 0.60
N THR A 63 -15.88 -22.96 0.68
CA THR A 63 -16.74 -22.92 -0.51
C THR A 63 -16.91 -21.46 -0.92
N ILE A 64 -16.80 -21.15 -2.20
CA ILE A 64 -16.94 -19.77 -2.72
C ILE A 64 -18.01 -19.70 -3.79
N ASP A 65 -18.78 -18.63 -3.76
CA ASP A 65 -19.71 -18.25 -4.82
C ASP A 65 -19.07 -17.10 -5.59
N ILE A 66 -18.78 -17.33 -6.88
CA ILE A 66 -18.10 -16.35 -7.74
C ILE A 66 -18.94 -15.98 -8.96
N ILE A 67 -18.75 -14.76 -9.46
CA ILE A 67 -19.41 -14.25 -10.67
C ILE A 67 -18.37 -13.81 -11.66
N LYS A 68 -18.59 -14.15 -12.93
CA LYS A 68 -17.82 -13.54 -14.02
C LYS A 68 -18.27 -12.10 -14.24
N ASN A 69 -17.55 -11.15 -13.67
CA ASN A 69 -17.88 -9.72 -13.75
C ASN A 69 -17.33 -9.09 -15.05
N LYS A 70 -16.20 -9.58 -15.59
CA LYS A 70 -15.59 -9.02 -16.80
C LYS A 70 -14.88 -10.05 -17.68
N SER A 71 -14.76 -9.74 -18.97
CA SER A 71 -13.87 -10.46 -19.88
C SER A 71 -12.40 -10.23 -19.47
N ILE A 72 -11.59 -11.29 -19.52
CA ILE A 72 -10.18 -11.20 -19.17
C ILE A 72 -9.45 -10.44 -20.27
N LYS A 73 -8.86 -9.28 -19.95
CA LYS A 73 -7.73 -8.77 -20.76
C LYS A 73 -6.50 -9.61 -20.39
N SER A 74 -5.73 -10.08 -21.36
CA SER A 74 -4.54 -10.89 -21.07
C SER A 74 -3.57 -10.07 -20.21
N ILE A 75 -3.42 -10.46 -18.95
CA ILE A 75 -2.49 -9.79 -18.03
C ILE A 75 -1.31 -10.73 -17.82
N LYS A 76 -0.10 -10.24 -18.11
CA LYS A 76 1.14 -10.97 -17.81
C LYS A 76 1.15 -11.35 -16.32
N SER A 77 1.56 -12.58 -16.02
CA SER A 77 1.70 -13.06 -14.65
C SER A 77 2.64 -12.15 -13.87
N LYS A 78 2.11 -11.42 -12.88
CA LYS A 78 2.91 -10.59 -11.98
C LYS A 78 3.50 -11.46 -10.87
N LYS A 79 4.83 -11.52 -10.79
CA LYS A 79 5.53 -12.18 -9.68
C LYS A 79 5.63 -11.19 -8.52
N TYR A 80 5.25 -11.65 -7.34
CA TYR A 80 5.29 -10.85 -6.12
C TYR A 80 6.43 -11.31 -5.23
N SER A 81 7.34 -10.40 -4.88
CA SER A 81 8.47 -10.62 -3.97
C SER A 81 8.21 -10.02 -2.60
N TRP A 82 8.86 -10.54 -1.55
CA TRP A 82 8.83 -10.00 -0.19
C TRP A 82 9.43 -8.60 -0.11
N LEU A 83 10.36 -8.25 -1.01
CA LEU A 83 10.86 -6.89 -1.21
C LEU A 83 10.10 -6.24 -2.37
N ILE A 84 9.58 -5.02 -2.15
CA ILE A 84 8.91 -4.23 -3.17
C ILE A 84 9.75 -3.00 -3.52
N LYS A 85 9.75 -2.67 -4.82
CA LYS A 85 10.39 -1.49 -5.39
C LYS A 85 9.28 -0.58 -5.93
N LEU A 86 9.18 0.63 -5.39
CA LEU A 86 8.08 1.54 -5.69
C LEU A 86 8.62 2.79 -6.41
N PRO A 87 8.11 3.12 -7.61
CA PRO A 87 8.51 4.33 -8.31
C PRO A 87 7.98 5.56 -7.56
N ARG A 88 8.86 6.53 -7.34
CA ARG A 88 8.58 7.78 -6.63
C ARG A 88 9.26 8.95 -7.32
N THR A 89 8.77 10.14 -7.04
CA THR A 89 9.37 11.38 -7.54
C THR A 89 10.39 11.88 -6.52
N GLY A 90 11.63 12.05 -6.99
CA GLY A 90 12.76 12.56 -6.23
C GLY A 90 13.04 14.03 -6.53
N LYS A 91 14.26 14.46 -6.19
CA LYS A 91 14.71 15.83 -6.43
C LYS A 91 14.65 16.18 -7.92
N ASP A 92 14.22 17.40 -8.21
CA ASP A 92 14.08 17.98 -9.55
C ASP A 92 13.16 17.17 -10.46
N GLY A 93 12.22 16.42 -9.86
CA GLY A 93 11.28 15.55 -10.59
C GLY A 93 11.88 14.22 -11.04
N LYS A 94 13.15 13.93 -10.74
CA LYS A 94 13.82 12.70 -11.14
C LYS A 94 13.11 11.48 -10.58
N ARG A 95 12.89 10.46 -11.42
CA ARG A 95 12.34 9.18 -10.95
C ARG A 95 13.36 8.46 -10.06
N ILE A 96 12.95 8.16 -8.84
CA ILE A 96 13.69 7.29 -7.91
C ILE A 96 12.84 6.07 -7.59
N PHE A 97 13.47 5.05 -7.02
CA PHE A 97 12.78 3.85 -6.57
C PHE A 97 13.03 3.59 -5.11
N VAL A 98 11.97 3.62 -4.31
CA VAL A 98 12.07 3.32 -2.88
C VAL A 98 11.83 1.85 -2.61
N TYR A 99 12.59 1.28 -1.68
CA TYR A 99 12.50 -0.13 -1.31
C TYR A 99 11.73 -0.29 0.00
N LYS A 100 10.81 -1.27 0.06
CA LYS A 100 10.07 -1.60 1.28
C LYS A 100 9.86 -3.10 1.39
N PHE A 101 9.61 -3.59 2.60
CA PHE A 101 9.06 -4.93 2.77
C PHE A 101 7.58 -4.93 2.36
N ARG A 102 7.16 -5.99 1.68
CA ARG A 102 5.76 -6.25 1.39
C ARG A 102 5.03 -6.56 2.68
N THR A 103 4.03 -5.75 2.98
CA THR A 103 3.15 -5.92 4.15
C THR A 103 1.74 -6.37 3.78
N MET A 104 1.41 -6.41 2.49
CA MET A 104 0.10 -6.81 1.98
C MET A 104 0.18 -8.09 1.14
N GLU A 105 -0.92 -8.83 1.11
CA GLU A 105 -1.07 -10.02 0.28
C GLU A 105 -0.85 -9.70 -1.21
N PRO A 106 -0.38 -10.67 -2.02
CA PRO A 106 -0.34 -10.55 -3.48
C PRO A 106 -1.69 -10.11 -4.06
N TYR A 107 -1.66 -9.33 -5.14
CA TYR A 107 -2.87 -8.86 -5.84
C TYR A 107 -3.78 -7.92 -5.01
N SER A 108 -3.31 -7.45 -3.86
CA SER A 108 -4.02 -6.50 -2.97
C SER A 108 -4.35 -5.16 -3.63
N GLU A 109 -3.64 -4.78 -4.71
CA GLU A 109 -3.92 -3.58 -5.49
C GLU A 109 -5.26 -3.63 -6.23
N TYR A 110 -5.75 -4.83 -6.59
CA TYR A 110 -6.97 -4.99 -7.38
C TYR A 110 -8.25 -4.93 -6.55
N ILE A 111 -8.12 -4.90 -5.23
CA ILE A 111 -9.25 -4.99 -4.29
C ILE A 111 -9.35 -3.78 -3.37
N GLN A 112 -8.59 -2.72 -3.67
CA GLN A 112 -8.60 -1.50 -2.87
C GLN A 112 -10.02 -0.90 -2.79
N ASP A 113 -10.64 -0.61 -3.93
CA ASP A 113 -11.96 0.03 -3.98
C ASP A 113 -13.04 -0.85 -3.34
N PHE A 114 -12.95 -2.16 -3.54
CA PHE A 114 -13.85 -3.12 -2.92
C PHE A 114 -13.80 -3.03 -1.39
N ILE A 115 -12.60 -2.99 -0.79
CA ILE A 115 -12.48 -2.94 0.67
C ILE A 115 -12.84 -1.56 1.21
N ILE A 116 -12.49 -0.48 0.51
CA ILE A 116 -12.92 0.88 0.90
C ILE A 116 -14.45 0.93 0.99
N LYS A 117 -15.15 0.41 -0.03
CA LYS A 117 -16.62 0.35 -0.04
C LYS A 117 -17.17 -0.53 1.08
N LYS A 118 -16.53 -1.68 1.34
CA LYS A 118 -17.01 -2.66 2.33
C LYS A 118 -16.80 -2.21 3.78
N ASN A 119 -15.63 -1.65 4.08
CA ASN A 119 -15.22 -1.40 5.46
C ASN A 119 -15.22 0.09 5.82
N GLY A 120 -15.14 0.98 4.83
CA GLY A 120 -14.94 2.42 5.06
C GLY A 120 -13.53 2.77 5.51
N LEU A 121 -13.34 4.05 5.86
CA LEU A 121 -12.08 4.64 6.30
C LEU A 121 -12.13 5.02 7.80
N ASN A 122 -11.01 4.89 8.48
CA ASN A 122 -10.74 5.47 9.79
C ASN A 122 -10.56 6.99 9.67
N GLU A 123 -10.55 7.69 10.81
CA GLU A 123 -10.32 9.15 10.87
C GLU A 123 -8.96 9.55 10.30
N ASP A 124 -7.95 8.69 10.44
CA ASP A 124 -6.60 8.86 9.87
C ASP A 124 -6.52 8.53 8.36
N GLY A 125 -7.66 8.23 7.71
CA GLY A 125 -7.75 7.87 6.31
C GLY A 125 -7.31 6.43 5.99
N THR A 126 -6.95 5.62 6.99
CA THR A 126 -6.63 4.21 6.77
C THR A 126 -7.89 3.37 6.58
N ILE A 127 -7.81 2.26 5.83
CA ILE A 127 -8.97 1.39 5.63
C ILE A 127 -9.27 0.61 6.91
N ARG A 128 -10.52 0.70 7.39
CA ARG A 128 -11.00 -0.08 8.53
C ARG A 128 -10.85 -1.58 8.25
N ASN A 129 -10.38 -2.36 9.22
CA ASN A 129 -10.29 -3.82 9.11
C ASN A 129 -9.65 -4.33 7.79
N ASP A 130 -8.58 -3.68 7.30
CA ASP A 130 -7.93 -4.03 6.04
C ASP A 130 -7.32 -5.44 6.08
N PHE A 131 -8.04 -6.41 5.50
CA PHE A 131 -7.62 -7.81 5.44
C PHE A 131 -6.52 -8.07 4.39
N ARG A 132 -6.13 -7.06 3.60
CA ARG A 132 -4.97 -7.17 2.70
C ARG A 132 -3.68 -7.21 3.47
N ILE A 133 -3.63 -6.63 4.66
CA ILE A 133 -2.41 -6.57 5.47
C ILE A 133 -2.20 -7.92 6.15
N THR A 134 -1.05 -8.54 5.91
CA THR A 134 -0.72 -9.85 6.50
C THR A 134 -0.44 -9.72 7.99
N LYS A 135 -0.50 -10.81 8.77
CA LYS A 135 -0.15 -10.76 10.21
C LYS A 135 1.27 -10.23 10.45
N VAL A 136 2.23 -10.74 9.66
CA VAL A 136 3.62 -10.25 9.66
C VAL A 136 3.66 -8.79 9.19
N GLY A 137 2.87 -8.42 8.19
CA GLY A 137 2.78 -7.04 7.70
C GLY A 137 2.27 -6.06 8.75
N LYS A 138 1.30 -6.46 9.57
CA LYS A 138 0.83 -5.66 10.73
C LYS A 138 1.95 -5.44 11.74
N PHE A 139 2.70 -6.49 12.06
CA PHE A 139 3.88 -6.39 12.94
C PHE A 139 4.93 -5.43 12.35
N LEU A 140 5.30 -5.60 11.07
CA LEU A 140 6.30 -4.75 10.42
C LEU A 140 5.88 -3.27 10.42
N ARG A 141 4.61 -2.97 10.09
CA ARG A 141 4.09 -1.59 10.11
C ARG A 141 4.05 -0.99 11.50
N ARG A 142 3.66 -1.78 12.51
CA ARG A 142 3.59 -1.31 13.91
C ARG A 142 4.94 -0.80 14.41
N TYR A 143 6.02 -1.48 14.01
CA TYR A 143 7.39 -1.13 14.41
C TYR A 143 8.18 -0.41 13.32
N TRP A 144 7.51 0.06 12.25
CA TRP A 144 8.14 0.75 11.11
C TRP A 144 9.26 -0.05 10.42
N LEU A 145 9.27 -1.37 10.62
CA LEU A 145 10.27 -2.26 10.05
C LEU A 145 10.07 -2.45 8.54
N ASP A 146 8.86 -2.19 8.02
CA ASP A 146 8.58 -2.29 6.60
C ASP A 146 9.32 -1.25 5.75
N GLU A 147 9.72 -0.15 6.37
CA GLU A 147 10.45 0.96 5.75
C GLU A 147 11.98 0.83 5.86
N LEU A 148 12.51 -0.14 6.63
CA LEU A 148 13.96 -0.36 6.77
C LEU A 148 14.72 -0.50 5.43
N PRO A 149 14.18 -1.15 4.37
CA PRO A 149 14.89 -1.21 3.10
C PRO A 149 15.11 0.15 2.44
N MET A 150 14.37 1.20 2.82
CA MET A 150 14.62 2.56 2.34
C MET A 150 15.93 3.15 2.87
N LEU A 151 16.56 2.57 3.89
CA LEU A 151 17.91 2.96 4.32
C LEU A 151 18.92 2.80 3.18
N PHE A 152 18.74 1.82 2.28
CA PHE A 152 19.55 1.71 1.07
C PHE A 152 19.44 2.96 0.17
N ASN A 153 18.24 3.55 0.08
CA ASN A 153 18.04 4.79 -0.68
C ASN A 153 18.71 5.99 0.00
N LEU A 154 18.78 6.01 1.33
CA LEU A 154 19.53 7.02 2.07
C LEU A 154 21.03 6.92 1.76
N PHE A 155 21.60 5.72 1.82
CA PHE A 155 23.03 5.50 1.52
C PHE A 155 23.38 5.76 0.06
N ASN A 156 22.49 5.45 -0.88
CA ASN A 156 22.67 5.79 -2.30
C ASN A 156 22.45 7.28 -2.62
N GLY A 157 22.01 8.07 -1.65
CA GLY A 157 21.73 9.50 -1.84
C GLY A 157 20.45 9.81 -2.61
N ASP A 158 19.57 8.83 -2.85
CA ASP A 158 18.22 9.06 -3.41
C ASP A 158 17.32 9.82 -2.42
N LEU A 159 17.48 9.51 -1.12
CA LEU A 159 16.79 10.15 0.01
C LEU A 159 17.78 10.87 0.92
N LYS A 160 17.28 11.79 1.75
CA LYS A 160 17.96 12.30 2.96
C LYS A 160 17.21 11.87 4.22
N LEU A 161 17.74 12.21 5.40
CA LEU A 161 17.14 11.82 6.66
C LEU A 161 15.81 12.58 6.92
N ILE A 162 15.88 13.89 7.07
CA ILE A 162 14.70 14.77 7.14
C ILE A 162 14.35 15.22 5.74
N GLY A 163 13.08 15.31 5.35
CA GLY A 163 12.73 15.83 4.02
C GLY A 163 11.38 15.30 3.55
N PHE A 164 10.88 15.81 2.43
CA PHE A 164 9.52 15.49 1.99
C PHE A 164 9.31 14.00 1.76
N ARG A 165 8.08 13.53 1.99
CA ARG A 165 7.75 12.13 1.70
C ARG A 165 7.97 11.86 0.21
N PRO A 166 8.65 10.78 -0.19
CA PRO A 166 8.69 10.36 -1.58
C PRO A 166 7.29 9.88 -1.99
N LEU A 167 6.63 10.63 -2.87
CA LEU A 167 5.27 10.39 -3.33
C LEU A 167 5.25 9.74 -4.72
N SER A 168 4.18 8.99 -5.03
CA SER A 168 3.88 8.56 -6.39
C SER A 168 3.28 9.73 -7.17
N ASP A 169 3.33 9.65 -8.49
CA ASP A 169 2.72 10.68 -9.36
C ASP A 169 1.23 10.85 -9.05
N THR A 170 0.51 9.75 -8.82
CA THR A 170 -0.91 9.78 -8.46
C THR A 170 -1.19 10.57 -7.18
N MET A 171 -0.30 10.49 -6.18
CA MET A 171 -0.45 11.27 -4.95
C MET A 171 0.00 12.72 -5.15
N LEU A 172 1.08 12.95 -5.93
CA LEU A 172 1.52 14.31 -6.26
C LEU A 172 0.49 15.09 -7.05
N ASN A 173 -0.29 14.43 -7.91
CA ASN A 173 -1.35 15.07 -8.67
C ASN A 173 -2.49 15.63 -7.79
N GLN A 174 -2.52 15.30 -6.49
CA GLN A 174 -3.45 15.88 -5.53
C GLN A 174 -2.92 17.21 -4.94
N TYR A 175 -1.63 17.50 -5.09
CA TYR A 175 -1.03 18.75 -4.60
C TYR A 175 -1.35 19.92 -5.57
N PRO A 176 -1.33 21.17 -5.07
CA PRO A 176 -1.41 22.35 -5.93
C PRO A 176 -0.31 22.34 -7.00
N LYS A 177 -0.69 22.55 -8.27
CA LYS A 177 0.22 22.38 -9.42
C LYS A 177 1.41 23.31 -9.36
N GLU A 178 1.20 24.51 -8.86
CA GLU A 178 2.21 25.56 -8.64
C GLU A 178 3.20 25.21 -7.52
N PHE A 179 2.79 24.39 -6.55
CA PHE A 179 3.63 23.99 -5.44
C PHE A 179 4.55 22.80 -5.77
N ILE A 180 4.13 21.91 -6.68
CA ILE A 180 4.89 20.70 -7.05
C ILE A 180 6.33 21.03 -7.51
N PRO A 181 6.58 22.00 -8.42
CA PRO A 181 7.95 22.37 -8.81
C PRO A 181 8.78 22.86 -7.62
N LEU A 182 8.21 23.66 -6.73
CA LEU A 182 8.90 24.18 -5.55
C LEU A 182 9.27 23.05 -4.59
N ARG A 183 8.32 22.15 -4.31
CA ARG A 183 8.52 20.95 -3.48
C ARG A 183 9.62 20.05 -4.04
N ASN A 184 9.58 19.79 -5.34
CA ASN A 184 10.50 18.85 -5.99
C ASN A 184 11.95 19.37 -6.04
N ARG A 185 12.22 20.67 -5.85
CA ARG A 185 13.61 21.20 -5.74
C ARG A 185 14.37 20.59 -4.56
N TYR A 186 13.67 20.07 -3.56
CA TYR A 186 14.29 19.49 -2.38
C TYR A 186 14.28 17.96 -2.44
N LYS A 187 15.34 17.36 -1.91
CA LYS A 187 15.45 15.91 -1.86
C LYS A 187 14.41 15.35 -0.89
N PRO A 188 13.67 14.29 -1.25
CA PRO A 188 12.78 13.60 -0.33
C PRO A 188 13.55 13.01 0.85
N GLY A 189 12.85 12.77 1.97
CA GLY A 189 13.43 12.25 3.20
C GLY A 189 12.68 11.05 3.79
N LEU A 190 13.37 10.34 4.68
CA LEU A 190 12.78 9.26 5.49
C LEU A 190 11.80 9.81 6.53
N ILE A 191 12.08 11.00 7.05
CA ILE A 191 11.29 11.68 8.09
C ILE A 191 10.72 12.98 7.50
N PRO A 192 9.47 12.94 7.00
CA PRO A 192 8.72 14.12 6.62
C PRO A 192 8.47 15.09 7.78
N PRO A 193 8.55 16.42 7.54
CA PRO A 193 8.28 17.45 8.55
C PRO A 193 6.94 17.27 9.27
N TYR A 194 5.89 16.87 8.55
CA TYR A 194 4.56 16.70 9.12
C TYR A 194 4.45 15.55 10.13
N TYR A 195 5.43 14.64 10.25
CA TYR A 195 5.48 13.68 11.37
C TYR A 195 5.71 14.38 12.71
N VAL A 196 6.38 15.53 12.69
CA VAL A 196 6.57 16.38 13.85
C VAL A 196 5.40 17.33 14.01
N ASP A 197 4.97 17.98 12.92
CA ASP A 197 3.95 19.03 12.98
C ASP A 197 2.54 18.47 13.20
N ALA A 198 2.32 17.18 12.87
CA ALA A 198 1.09 16.41 13.09
C ALA A 198 -0.20 17.14 12.68
N PRO A 199 -0.32 17.59 11.42
CA PRO A 199 -1.53 18.26 10.94
C PRO A 199 -2.72 17.31 10.87
N ASN A 200 -3.93 17.87 11.03
CA ASN A 200 -5.18 17.12 10.98
C ASN A 200 -5.84 17.11 9.59
N SER A 201 -5.25 17.77 8.59
CA SER A 201 -5.79 17.85 7.22
C SER A 201 -4.68 17.80 6.17
N PHE A 202 -5.08 17.55 4.91
CA PHE A 202 -4.16 17.54 3.77
C PHE A 202 -3.55 18.92 3.51
N GLU A 203 -4.34 19.98 3.67
CA GLU A 203 -3.89 21.37 3.58
C GLU A 203 -2.82 21.64 4.64
N GLY A 204 -3.02 21.16 5.87
CA GLY A 204 -2.02 21.26 6.93
C GLY A 204 -0.72 20.49 6.64
N VAL A 205 -0.78 19.38 5.90
CA VAL A 205 0.42 18.68 5.41
C VAL A 205 1.19 19.56 4.43
N ILE A 206 0.49 20.21 3.50
CA ILE A 206 1.11 21.13 2.53
C ILE A 206 1.74 22.32 3.26
N ASP A 207 1.05 22.88 4.26
CA ASP A 207 1.57 24.03 5.02
C ASP A 207 2.78 23.66 5.88
N SER A 208 2.80 22.47 6.48
CA SER A 208 4.01 21.90 7.13
C SER A 208 5.18 21.80 6.14
N GLU A 209 4.95 21.30 4.92
CA GLU A 209 6.00 21.26 3.88
C GLU A 209 6.48 22.67 3.50
N LYS A 210 5.58 23.66 3.33
CA LYS A 210 5.96 25.07 3.06
C LYS A 210 6.76 25.70 4.19
N LEU A 211 6.37 25.47 5.45
CA LEU A 211 7.09 25.97 6.64
C LEU A 211 8.50 25.40 6.72
N TYR A 212 8.64 24.10 6.44
CA TYR A 212 9.93 23.47 6.33
C TYR A 212 10.77 24.09 5.21
N ILE A 213 10.22 24.32 4.01
CA ILE A 213 10.93 24.98 2.89
C ILE A 213 11.47 26.34 3.32
N LYS A 214 10.62 27.17 3.91
CA LYS A 214 10.97 28.52 4.36
C LYS A 214 12.11 28.49 5.39
N SER A 215 12.06 27.59 6.36
CA SER A 215 13.09 27.45 7.38
C SER A 215 14.40 26.90 6.78
N TYR A 216 14.27 25.91 5.90
CA TYR A 216 15.40 25.25 5.24
C TYR A 216 16.16 26.21 4.32
N SER A 217 15.46 27.11 3.61
CA SER A 217 16.10 28.13 2.77
C SER A 217 16.88 29.17 3.57
N GLN A 218 16.55 29.38 4.85
CA GLN A 218 17.30 30.28 5.73
C GLN A 218 18.51 29.59 6.33
N ASN A 219 18.33 28.36 6.86
CA ASN A 219 19.42 27.56 7.40
C ASN A 219 19.07 26.07 7.34
N ALA A 220 19.61 25.39 6.34
CA ALA A 220 19.35 23.97 6.07
C ALA A 220 19.75 23.07 7.25
N LEU A 221 20.98 23.21 7.74
CA LEU A 221 21.54 22.36 8.80
C LEU A 221 20.77 22.51 10.12
N ARG A 222 20.48 23.75 10.52
CA ARG A 222 19.69 24.03 11.73
C ARG A 222 18.27 23.48 11.61
N THR A 223 17.65 23.62 10.44
CA THR A 223 16.29 23.13 10.20
C THR A 223 16.22 21.61 10.30
N ASP A 224 17.08 20.89 9.59
CA ASP A 224 17.13 19.42 9.65
C ASP A 224 17.40 18.92 11.07
N THR A 225 18.39 19.52 11.75
CA THR A 225 18.75 19.16 13.12
C THR A 225 17.58 19.37 14.08
N SER A 226 16.88 20.50 13.96
CA SER A 226 15.69 20.81 14.75
C SER A 226 14.58 19.79 14.54
N TYR A 227 14.24 19.48 13.28
CA TYR A 227 13.21 18.48 12.96
C TYR A 227 13.60 17.07 13.44
N PHE A 228 14.87 16.71 13.36
CA PHE A 228 15.38 15.43 13.88
C PHE A 228 15.15 15.29 15.39
N PHE A 229 15.59 16.27 16.19
CA PHE A 229 15.40 16.20 17.64
C PHE A 229 13.93 16.31 18.06
N LYS A 230 13.13 17.12 17.36
CA LYS A 230 11.67 17.16 17.57
C LYS A 230 11.03 15.80 17.28
N PHE A 231 11.43 15.14 16.20
CA PHE A 231 10.93 13.80 15.85
C PHE A 231 11.30 12.76 16.91
N LEU A 232 12.55 12.76 17.39
CA LEU A 232 12.95 11.89 18.50
C LEU A 232 12.07 12.12 19.74
N LYS A 233 11.83 13.38 20.11
CA LYS A 233 10.94 13.73 21.23
C LYS A 233 9.53 13.19 21.02
N VAL A 234 8.97 13.26 19.81
CA VAL A 234 7.65 12.69 19.49
C VAL A 234 7.63 11.18 19.67
N ILE A 235 8.67 10.46 19.20
CA ILE A 235 8.78 9.00 19.39
C ILE A 235 8.85 8.65 20.88
N PHE A 236 9.70 9.32 21.65
CA PHE A 236 9.84 9.04 23.07
C PHE A 236 8.54 9.34 23.84
N LEU A 237 7.90 10.49 23.60
CA LEU A 237 6.67 10.87 24.31
C LEU A 237 5.46 10.02 23.94
N LYS A 238 5.29 9.65 22.65
CA LYS A 238 4.20 8.75 22.23
C LYS A 238 4.48 7.31 22.65
N GLY A 239 5.74 6.88 22.66
CA GLY A 239 6.17 5.58 23.16
C GLY A 239 5.90 5.39 24.65
N THR A 240 6.06 6.45 25.46
CA THR A 240 5.76 6.43 26.91
C THR A 240 4.26 6.43 27.24
N ARG A 241 3.37 6.66 26.27
CA ARG A 241 1.91 6.74 26.47
C ARG A 241 1.13 5.57 25.86
N SER A 242 1.81 4.51 25.44
CA SER A 242 1.17 3.26 25.04
C SER A 242 1.36 2.19 26.11
N SER A 243 0.58 2.32 27.19
CA SER A 243 0.20 1.26 28.11
C SER A 243 -1.30 1.39 28.36
#